data_AF-L7UBC4-F1
#
_entry.id   AF-L7UBC4-F1
#
_cell.length_a   1.000
_cell.length_b   1.000
_cell.length_c   1.000
_cell.angle_alpha   90.00
_cell.angle_beta   90.00
_cell.angle_gamma   90.00
#
_symmetry.space_group_name_H-M   'P 1'
#
loop_
_entity.id
_entity.type
_entity.pdbx_description
1 polymer ?
#
loop_
_entity_poly.entity_id
_entity_poly.type
_entity_poly.pdbx_seq_one_letter_code
_entity_poly.pdbx_strand_id
1 'polypeptide(L)'
;MNRTTPGQAPPEPDEPAAHTSTRVVAGTLYAEEAEPPRSRRPLIASIATALLVALGLAIPGVAALLLRPTAPLEKVAEAPDAVSPAPLALAPSGPVRICVLEFRDLSGTSELAPLKQALVESVVTDIGQMPGLRLIERGQLDLPLEEQDFTQGSRVDPETRARLGRIVGAEVVVLGSFQQAGSVLRASARFVHVETGEVLDTARVEGRASRPFDVQDALAREVRALLPRLLQRLRP
;
A
#
# COMPACT_ATOMS: atom_id res chain seq x y z
N MET A 1 -41.56 -27.11 59.17
CA MET A 1 -42.40 -28.32 59.02
C MET A 1 -42.52 -28.71 57.55
N ASN A 2 -41.86 -29.81 57.19
CA ASN A 2 -42.11 -30.83 56.16
C ASN A 2 -43.18 -30.59 55.08
N ARG A 3 -42.84 -30.90 53.81
CA ARG A 3 -43.02 -32.24 53.23
C ARG A 3 -41.97 -32.55 52.16
N THR A 4 -41.34 -33.70 52.35
CA THR A 4 -40.36 -34.40 51.50
C THR A 4 -41.12 -35.43 50.67
N THR A 5 -40.84 -35.52 49.37
CA THR A 5 -41.22 -36.67 48.53
C THR A 5 -39.97 -37.10 47.73
N PRO A 6 -39.71 -38.41 47.55
CA PRO A 6 -38.38 -38.93 47.23
C PRO A 6 -38.20 -39.30 45.75
N GLY A 7 -36.93 -39.31 45.33
CA GLY A 7 -36.32 -40.36 44.51
C GLY A 7 -36.63 -40.41 43.01
N GLN A 8 -35.69 -39.89 42.20
CA GLN A 8 -35.32 -40.56 40.95
C GLN A 8 -33.84 -40.32 40.66
N ALA A 9 -33.05 -41.39 40.69
CA ALA A 9 -31.61 -41.41 40.41
C ALA A 9 -31.35 -41.28 38.89
N PRO A 10 -30.19 -40.72 38.48
CA PRO A 10 -29.85 -40.52 37.08
C PRO A 10 -29.48 -41.84 36.38
N PRO A 11 -29.76 -42.01 35.08
CA PRO A 11 -29.21 -43.13 34.31
C PRO A 11 -27.71 -42.94 34.07
N GLU A 12 -26.96 -44.03 34.31
CA GLU A 12 -25.50 -44.19 34.17
C GLU A 12 -24.98 -44.04 32.73
N PRO A 13 -23.67 -43.77 32.56
CA PRO A 13 -23.03 -43.56 31.27
C PRO A 13 -22.74 -44.89 30.54
N ASP A 14 -23.00 -44.93 29.24
CA ASP A 14 -22.55 -46.02 28.38
C ASP A 14 -21.01 -45.97 28.20
N GLU A 15 -20.35 -47.04 28.67
CA GLU A 15 -18.92 -47.31 28.55
C GLU A 15 -18.50 -47.78 27.13
N PRO A 16 -17.19 -47.76 26.82
CA PRO A 16 -16.65 -47.79 25.47
C PRO A 16 -16.24 -49.20 24.99
N ALA A 17 -16.23 -49.39 23.67
CA ALA A 17 -15.51 -50.47 22.99
C ALA A 17 -14.95 -49.90 21.66
N ALA A 18 -13.73 -50.16 21.18
CA ALA A 18 -12.75 -51.18 21.52
C ALA A 18 -11.31 -50.70 21.16
N HIS A 19 -10.38 -51.04 22.06
CA HIS A 19 -9.03 -51.56 21.85
C HIS A 19 -8.10 -51.05 20.72
N THR A 20 -7.00 -50.45 21.20
CA THR A 20 -5.60 -50.82 20.88
C THR A 20 -4.99 -50.25 19.60
N SER A 21 -4.22 -49.17 19.73
CA SER A 21 -2.76 -49.30 19.95
C SER A 21 -2.09 -47.93 19.84
N THR A 22 -1.68 -47.35 20.97
CA THR A 22 -0.68 -46.28 20.95
C THR A 22 0.66 -46.91 20.59
N ARG A 23 1.19 -46.59 19.42
CA ARG A 23 2.64 -46.61 19.19
C ARG A 23 3.06 -45.26 18.61
N VAL A 24 3.51 -44.38 19.49
CA VAL A 24 4.32 -43.22 19.09
C VAL A 24 5.68 -43.77 18.69
N VAL A 25 6.02 -43.66 17.40
CA VAL A 25 7.39 -43.81 16.90
C VAL A 25 7.64 -42.67 15.92
N ALA A 26 8.65 -41.86 16.23
CA ALA A 26 9.41 -40.93 15.38
C ALA A 26 8.68 -40.23 14.22
N GLY A 27 8.66 -38.90 14.28
CA GLY A 27 7.97 -38.04 13.33
C GLY A 27 8.39 -38.21 11.86
N THR A 28 7.61 -37.52 11.02
CA THR A 28 7.66 -37.40 9.56
C THR A 28 6.88 -38.47 8.78
N LEU A 29 5.61 -38.16 8.48
CA LEU A 29 4.86 -38.79 7.40
C LEU A 29 4.84 -37.80 6.22
N TYR A 30 5.67 -38.09 5.23
CA TYR A 30 5.57 -37.56 3.89
C TYR A 30 4.39 -38.23 3.20
N ALA A 31 3.51 -37.44 2.58
CA ALA A 31 2.58 -37.95 1.58
C ALA A 31 3.37 -38.21 0.29
N GLU A 32 3.39 -39.46 -0.13
CA GLU A 32 3.89 -39.94 -1.42
C GLU A 32 2.70 -40.11 -2.38
N GLU A 33 3.01 -40.01 -3.68
CA GLU A 33 2.18 -40.24 -4.89
C GLU A 33 1.45 -39.00 -5.45
N ALA A 34 1.58 -38.63 -6.73
CA ALA A 34 1.87 -39.43 -7.93
C ALA A 34 2.72 -38.68 -8.98
N GLU A 35 3.70 -39.37 -9.59
CA GLU A 35 4.42 -38.90 -10.78
C GLU A 35 3.54 -38.94 -12.04
N PRO A 36 3.61 -37.95 -12.95
CA PRO A 36 2.98 -38.06 -14.26
C PRO A 36 3.74 -39.03 -15.18
N PRO A 37 3.04 -39.83 -16.01
CA PRO A 37 3.69 -40.86 -16.81
C PRO A 37 4.56 -40.27 -17.94
N ARG A 38 5.85 -40.63 -17.91
CA ARG A 38 6.78 -40.53 -19.04
C ARG A 38 6.46 -41.62 -20.07
N SER A 39 5.96 -41.25 -21.24
CA SER A 39 5.92 -42.16 -22.40
C SER A 39 7.01 -41.80 -23.42
N ARG A 40 7.73 -42.85 -23.84
CA ARG A 40 8.93 -42.84 -24.68
C ARG A 40 8.56 -42.77 -26.18
N ARG A 41 9.38 -42.03 -26.94
CA ARG A 41 9.41 -41.92 -28.42
C ARG A 41 9.68 -43.27 -29.12
N PRO A 42 9.39 -43.40 -30.44
CA PRO A 42 10.39 -43.11 -31.49
C PRO A 42 9.80 -42.39 -32.75
N LEU A 43 10.46 -41.39 -33.34
CA LEU A 43 11.48 -41.43 -34.42
C LEU A 43 10.88 -41.79 -35.80
N ILE A 44 10.85 -40.84 -36.76
CA ILE A 44 11.25 -40.96 -38.19
C ILE A 44 10.98 -39.63 -38.95
N ALA A 45 12.09 -39.04 -39.41
CA ALA A 45 12.41 -38.35 -40.67
C ALA A 45 11.46 -37.32 -41.36
N SER A 46 12.06 -36.17 -41.72
CA SER A 46 12.15 -35.53 -43.06
C SER A 46 12.00 -34.00 -42.93
N ILE A 47 13.07 -33.18 -42.91
CA ILE A 47 13.87 -32.64 -44.04
C ILE A 47 13.05 -31.82 -45.05
N ALA A 48 13.24 -30.49 -45.04
CA ALA A 48 13.28 -29.52 -46.16
C ALA A 48 13.33 -28.09 -45.55
N THR A 49 14.46 -27.37 -45.41
CA THR A 49 15.27 -26.66 -46.44
C THR A 49 14.36 -25.88 -47.43
N ALA A 50 14.53 -24.62 -47.80
CA ALA A 50 15.66 -23.69 -47.85
C ALA A 50 15.07 -22.30 -48.30
N LEU A 51 15.54 -21.15 -47.81
CA LEU A 51 16.58 -20.25 -48.35
C LEU A 51 16.05 -18.96 -49.02
N LEU A 52 16.63 -17.85 -48.54
CA LEU A 52 16.79 -16.56 -49.20
C LEU A 52 17.39 -16.71 -50.61
N VAL A 53 16.84 -16.00 -51.60
CA VAL A 53 17.48 -15.75 -52.91
C VAL A 53 17.60 -14.25 -53.12
N ALA A 54 18.85 -13.80 -53.09
CA ALA A 54 19.28 -12.53 -53.62
C ALA A 54 19.56 -12.64 -55.13
N LEU A 55 19.50 -11.48 -55.78
CA LEU A 55 20.23 -11.08 -56.99
C LEU A 55 19.48 -11.10 -58.34
N GLY A 56 19.36 -9.90 -58.93
CA GLY A 56 19.40 -9.73 -60.39
C GLY A 56 18.58 -8.58 -60.95
N LEU A 57 19.15 -7.37 -61.10
CA LEU A 57 19.26 -6.68 -62.41
C LEU A 57 20.10 -5.40 -62.31
N ALA A 58 20.95 -5.19 -63.31
CA ALA A 58 21.90 -4.10 -63.44
C ALA A 58 21.34 -2.86 -64.20
N ILE A 59 21.96 -1.72 -63.87
CA ILE A 59 21.88 -0.31 -64.34
C ILE A 59 22.18 -0.21 -65.86
N PRO A 60 21.63 0.72 -66.70
CA PRO A 60 21.90 2.16 -66.60
C PRO A 60 20.85 3.18 -67.13
N GLY A 61 20.62 4.23 -66.32
CA GLY A 61 20.00 5.49 -66.72
C GLY A 61 20.95 6.67 -66.49
N VAL A 62 22.14 6.62 -67.09
CA VAL A 62 23.04 7.77 -67.24
C VAL A 62 22.51 8.61 -68.40
N ALA A 63 21.70 9.64 -68.13
CA ALA A 63 21.49 10.79 -69.03
C ALA A 63 20.33 11.70 -68.57
N ALA A 64 20.24 12.05 -67.29
CA ALA A 64 19.36 13.15 -66.90
C ALA A 64 19.94 13.91 -65.71
N LEU A 65 20.36 15.14 -66.01
CA LEU A 65 20.36 16.24 -65.07
C LEU A 65 21.53 16.32 -64.08
N LEU A 66 22.74 16.17 -64.61
CA LEU A 66 23.77 17.17 -64.32
C LEU A 66 23.21 18.55 -64.69
N LEU A 67 22.96 19.38 -63.67
CA LEU A 67 22.56 20.80 -63.65
C LEU A 67 21.49 20.90 -62.55
N ARG A 68 21.80 21.29 -61.31
CA ARG A 68 21.85 22.71 -60.89
C ARG A 68 22.13 22.81 -59.36
N PRO A 69 22.52 24.00 -58.88
CA PRO A 69 23.67 24.25 -58.01
C PRO A 69 23.45 24.02 -56.51
N THR A 70 24.56 23.75 -55.81
CA THR A 70 24.70 23.76 -54.35
C THR A 70 24.32 25.13 -53.79
N ALA A 71 23.25 25.19 -53.01
CA ALA A 71 22.91 26.38 -52.23
C ALA A 71 24.03 26.69 -51.21
N PRO A 72 24.40 27.96 -51.01
CA PRO A 72 25.40 28.36 -50.02
C PRO A 72 24.94 28.03 -48.60
N LEU A 73 25.91 27.71 -47.74
CA LEU A 73 25.74 27.47 -46.30
C LEU A 73 25.00 28.64 -45.63
N GLU A 74 23.70 28.45 -45.36
CA GLU A 74 22.96 29.35 -44.49
C GLU A 74 23.32 29.02 -43.04
N LYS A 75 24.28 29.79 -42.55
CA LYS A 75 24.69 29.93 -41.15
C LYS A 75 23.44 30.23 -40.30
N VAL A 76 22.78 29.18 -39.82
CA VAL A 76 21.86 29.31 -38.69
C VAL A 76 22.73 29.61 -37.48
N ALA A 77 22.72 30.89 -37.13
CA ALA A 77 23.30 31.40 -35.90
C ALA A 77 22.78 30.55 -34.73
N GLU A 78 23.72 29.87 -34.09
CA GLU A 78 23.62 29.36 -32.73
C GLU A 78 23.18 30.52 -31.84
N ALA A 79 21.91 30.51 -31.44
CA ALA A 79 21.41 31.40 -30.41
C ALA A 79 22.07 30.96 -29.09
N PRO A 80 22.72 31.87 -28.36
CA PRO A 80 23.34 31.53 -27.09
C PRO A 80 22.26 31.06 -26.12
N ASP A 81 22.60 30.00 -25.39
CA ASP A 81 21.94 29.49 -24.20
C ASP A 81 21.19 30.57 -23.43
N ALA A 82 19.89 30.68 -23.67
CA ALA A 82 18.94 31.15 -22.68
C ALA A 82 18.39 29.92 -21.96
N VAL A 83 19.27 29.18 -21.27
CA VAL A 83 18.85 28.42 -20.10
C VAL A 83 18.39 29.46 -19.10
N SER A 84 17.11 29.83 -19.19
CA SER A 84 16.43 30.49 -18.08
C SER A 84 16.67 29.58 -16.89
N PRO A 85 17.42 30.00 -15.84
CA PRO A 85 17.61 29.16 -14.69
C PRO A 85 16.20 28.83 -14.20
N ALA A 86 15.84 27.55 -14.28
CA ALA A 86 14.64 27.05 -13.63
C ALA A 86 14.64 27.67 -12.23
N PRO A 87 13.58 28.41 -11.83
CA PRO A 87 13.59 29.09 -10.56
C PRO A 87 14.03 28.08 -9.51
N LEU A 88 15.14 28.37 -8.82
CA LEU A 88 15.58 27.62 -7.67
C LEU A 88 14.32 27.41 -6.83
N ALA A 89 13.79 26.19 -6.83
CA ALA A 89 12.62 25.88 -6.04
C ALA A 89 13.03 26.19 -4.61
N LEU A 90 12.55 27.32 -4.09
CA LEU A 90 12.83 27.73 -2.73
C LEU A 90 12.45 26.55 -1.86
N ALA A 91 13.42 26.03 -1.10
CA ALA A 91 13.16 24.93 -0.19
C ALA A 91 11.91 25.27 0.63
N PRO A 92 10.94 24.35 0.75
CA PRO A 92 9.68 24.65 1.41
C PRO A 92 9.97 25.22 2.79
N SER A 93 9.51 26.47 3.01
CA SER A 93 9.75 27.21 4.24
C SER A 93 8.44 27.37 5.02
N GLY A 94 8.56 27.45 6.35
CA GLY A 94 7.42 27.54 7.25
C GLY A 94 6.90 26.17 7.75
N PRO A 95 5.79 26.17 8.52
CA PRO A 95 5.24 24.97 9.13
C PRO A 95 4.88 23.89 8.12
N VAL A 96 5.11 22.63 8.48
CA VAL A 96 4.67 21.48 7.67
C VAL A 96 3.15 21.40 7.75
N ARG A 97 2.50 21.38 6.59
CA ARG A 97 1.03 21.31 6.49
C ARG A 97 0.61 19.85 6.53
N ILE A 98 -0.15 19.46 7.56
CA ILE A 98 -0.53 18.08 7.80
C ILE A 98 -2.05 17.93 7.84
N CYS A 99 -2.58 16.90 7.18
CA CYS A 99 -3.99 16.52 7.27
C CYS A 99 -4.11 15.09 7.80
N VAL A 100 -5.11 14.84 8.64
CA VAL A 100 -5.45 13.50 9.15
C VAL A 100 -6.75 13.07 8.47
N LEU A 101 -6.70 11.96 7.72
CA LEU A 101 -7.88 11.44 7.05
C LEU A 101 -8.58 10.40 7.92
N GLU A 102 -9.85 10.13 7.57
CA GLU A 102 -10.68 9.14 8.25
C GLU A 102 -9.99 7.77 8.30
N PHE A 103 -10.01 7.14 9.48
CA PHE A 103 -9.44 5.82 9.65
C PHE A 103 -10.35 4.76 9.01
N ARG A 104 -9.76 3.78 8.33
CA ARG A 104 -10.52 2.66 7.79
C ARG A 104 -10.73 1.56 8.82
N ASP A 105 -11.95 1.04 8.87
CA ASP A 105 -12.22 -0.23 9.54
C ASP A 105 -11.88 -1.40 8.61
N LEU A 106 -10.97 -2.27 9.02
CA LEU A 106 -10.63 -3.51 8.32
C LEU A 106 -11.27 -4.74 8.98
N SER A 107 -12.08 -4.54 10.03
CA SER A 107 -12.82 -5.60 10.74
C SER A 107 -14.09 -6.01 10.02
N GLY A 108 -14.59 -5.19 9.10
CA GLY A 108 -15.82 -5.44 8.34
C GLY A 108 -17.09 -5.41 9.19
N THR A 109 -17.07 -4.76 10.36
CA THR A 109 -18.18 -4.76 11.32
C THR A 109 -18.66 -3.34 11.57
N SER A 110 -19.96 -3.07 11.35
CA SER A 110 -20.53 -1.72 11.49
C SER A 110 -20.44 -1.14 12.91
N GLU A 111 -20.31 -2.00 13.93
CA GLU A 111 -20.23 -1.59 15.34
C GLU A 111 -19.06 -0.66 15.65
N LEU A 112 -17.97 -0.73 14.88
CA LEU A 112 -16.80 0.12 15.06
C LEU A 112 -16.81 1.35 14.15
N ALA A 113 -17.87 1.60 13.37
CA ALA A 113 -17.96 2.77 12.50
C ALA A 113 -17.69 4.12 13.21
N PRO A 114 -18.15 4.35 14.47
CA PRO A 114 -17.83 5.58 15.19
C PRO A 114 -16.32 5.76 15.47
N LEU A 115 -15.56 4.67 15.55
CA LEU A 115 -14.12 4.72 15.84
C LEU A 115 -13.31 5.34 14.70
N LYS A 116 -13.83 5.30 13.47
CA LYS A 116 -13.20 5.90 12.28
C LYS A 116 -12.92 7.39 12.48
N GLN A 117 -13.92 8.15 12.92
CA GLN A 117 -13.78 9.58 13.22
C GLN A 117 -13.12 9.81 14.58
N ALA A 118 -13.43 9.00 15.60
CA ALA A 118 -12.88 9.21 16.94
C ALA A 118 -11.33 9.14 16.97
N LEU A 119 -10.72 8.27 16.15
CA LEU A 119 -9.26 8.22 15.99
C LEU A 119 -8.70 9.48 15.33
N VAL A 120 -9.41 10.07 14.37
CA VAL A 120 -9.03 11.37 13.77
C VAL A 120 -9.01 12.45 14.84
N GLU A 121 -10.11 12.60 15.57
CA GLU A 121 -10.25 13.62 16.61
C GLU A 121 -9.18 13.48 17.70
N SER A 122 -8.88 12.25 18.11
CA SER A 122 -7.85 11.96 19.10
C SER A 122 -6.46 12.40 18.61
N VAL A 123 -6.12 12.06 17.37
CA VAL A 123 -4.84 12.44 16.76
C VAL A 123 -4.76 13.97 16.58
N VAL A 124 -5.78 14.58 15.99
CA VAL A 124 -5.86 16.03 15.74
C VAL A 124 -5.72 16.81 17.05
N THR A 125 -6.44 16.38 18.09
CA THR A 125 -6.42 17.03 19.40
C THR A 125 -5.02 16.99 20.03
N ASP A 126 -4.33 15.84 19.96
CA ASP A 126 -3.01 15.70 20.59
C ASP A 126 -1.88 16.43 19.83
N ILE A 127 -2.00 16.58 18.51
CA ILE A 127 -0.98 17.25 17.68
C ILE A 127 -1.28 18.72 17.38
N GLY A 128 -2.50 19.20 17.61
CA GLY A 128 -2.97 20.51 17.14
C GLY A 128 -2.20 21.72 17.69
N GLN A 129 -1.52 21.56 18.83
CA GLN A 129 -0.69 22.60 19.45
C GLN A 129 0.82 22.40 19.24
N MET A 130 1.22 21.46 18.39
CA MET A 130 2.63 21.21 18.14
C MET A 130 3.27 22.32 17.30
N PRO A 131 4.42 22.88 17.74
CA PRO A 131 5.15 23.87 16.96
C PRO A 131 5.69 23.25 15.66
N GLY A 132 5.77 24.07 14.61
CA GLY A 132 6.27 23.63 13.31
C GLY A 132 5.25 22.87 12.45
N LEU A 133 4.02 22.67 12.93
CA LEU A 133 2.91 22.10 12.17
C LEU A 133 1.82 23.13 11.89
N ARG A 134 1.13 22.94 10.77
CA ARG A 134 -0.15 23.55 10.47
C ARG A 134 -1.13 22.43 10.14
N LEU A 135 -2.11 22.23 11.01
CA LEU A 135 -3.18 21.27 10.74
C LEU A 135 -4.08 21.83 9.64
N ILE A 136 -4.39 20.99 8.65
CA ILE A 136 -5.34 21.26 7.59
C ILE A 136 -6.54 20.35 7.79
N GLU A 137 -7.70 20.96 7.99
CA GLU A 137 -8.97 20.23 8.09
C GLU A 137 -9.35 19.63 6.74
N ARG A 138 -9.98 18.45 6.76
CA ARG A 138 -10.44 17.76 5.54
C ARG A 138 -11.28 18.66 4.64
N GLY A 139 -12.18 19.47 5.21
CA GLY A 139 -13.04 20.38 4.43
C GLY A 139 -12.31 21.54 3.75
N GLN A 140 -11.02 21.75 4.04
CA GLN A 140 -10.16 22.72 3.37
C GLN A 140 -9.33 22.09 2.25
N LEU A 141 -9.39 20.76 2.09
CA LEU A 141 -8.75 20.07 0.99
C LEU A 141 -9.63 20.17 -0.27
N ASP A 142 -9.01 20.49 -1.40
CA ASP A 142 -9.66 20.38 -2.71
C ASP A 142 -9.59 18.90 -3.16
N LEU A 143 -10.58 18.11 -2.74
CA LEU A 143 -10.62 16.65 -2.92
C LEU A 143 -11.90 16.19 -3.65
N PRO A 144 -11.80 15.27 -4.63
CA PRO A 144 -12.95 14.48 -5.07
C PRO A 144 -13.38 13.54 -3.92
N LEU A 145 -14.64 13.63 -3.51
CA LEU A 145 -15.27 13.05 -2.30
C LEU A 145 -15.22 11.51 -2.14
N GLU A 146 -14.50 10.77 -2.98
CA GLU A 146 -14.38 9.31 -2.94
C GLU A 146 -13.19 8.86 -2.08
N GLU A 147 -13.28 9.12 -0.77
CA GLU A 147 -12.20 8.92 0.20
C GLU A 147 -12.03 7.48 0.76
N GLN A 148 -12.58 6.46 0.12
CA GLN A 148 -12.55 5.10 0.68
C GLN A 148 -11.37 4.22 0.21
N ASP A 149 -10.64 4.61 -0.84
CA ASP A 149 -9.72 3.71 -1.55
C ASP A 149 -8.24 4.13 -1.53
N PHE A 150 -7.69 4.52 -0.37
CA PHE A 150 -6.23 4.67 -0.24
C PHE A 150 -5.56 3.31 0.05
N THR A 151 -5.37 2.49 -0.97
CA THR A 151 -5.20 1.02 -0.90
C THR A 151 -4.09 0.49 0.02
N GLN A 152 -4.31 -0.77 0.42
CA GLN A 152 -3.49 -1.70 1.21
C GLN A 152 -2.05 -1.84 0.70
N GLY A 153 -1.09 -1.91 1.63
CA GLY A 153 0.31 -2.26 1.35
C GLY A 153 1.32 -1.40 2.10
N SER A 154 2.57 -1.86 2.18
CA SER A 154 3.71 -1.07 2.72
C SER A 154 4.16 0.05 1.78
N ARG A 155 3.62 0.07 0.54
CA ARG A 155 3.92 1.03 -0.50
C ARG A 155 2.61 1.65 -0.97
N VAL A 156 2.60 2.96 -1.14
CA VAL A 156 1.48 3.68 -1.74
C VAL A 156 1.42 3.29 -3.22
N ASP A 157 0.30 2.72 -3.67
CA ASP A 157 0.13 2.35 -5.07
C ASP A 157 0.05 3.60 -5.98
N PRO A 158 0.33 3.48 -7.29
CA PRO A 158 0.32 4.63 -8.20
C PRO A 158 -1.02 5.39 -8.28
N GLU A 159 -2.14 4.70 -8.08
CA GLU A 159 -3.48 5.29 -8.11
C GLU A 159 -3.73 6.11 -6.85
N THR A 160 -3.41 5.55 -5.68
CA THR A 160 -3.40 6.25 -4.40
C THR A 160 -2.49 7.48 -4.47
N ARG A 161 -1.29 7.36 -5.04
CA ARG A 161 -0.36 8.51 -5.19
C ARG A 161 -0.95 9.59 -6.10
N ALA A 162 -1.60 9.22 -7.21
CA ALA A 162 -2.28 10.17 -8.08
C ALA A 162 -3.50 10.84 -7.39
N ARG A 163 -4.20 10.12 -6.49
CA ARG A 163 -5.27 10.67 -5.64
C ARG A 163 -4.70 11.60 -4.56
N LEU A 164 -3.62 11.21 -3.88
CA LEU A 164 -2.94 12.05 -2.89
C LEU A 164 -2.39 13.32 -3.53
N GLY A 165 -1.78 13.24 -4.72
CA GLY A 165 -1.27 14.42 -5.45
C GLY A 165 -2.35 15.44 -5.84
N ARG A 166 -3.63 15.08 -5.75
CA ARG A 166 -4.76 16.02 -5.88
C ARG A 166 -5.10 16.75 -4.59
N ILE A 167 -4.58 16.30 -3.44
CA ILE A 167 -4.74 16.99 -2.15
C ILE A 167 -3.94 18.29 -2.20
N VAL A 168 -4.59 19.35 -2.65
CA VAL A 168 -4.03 20.69 -2.61
C VAL A 168 -4.13 21.22 -1.17
N GLY A 169 -3.00 21.67 -0.63
CA GLY A 169 -2.95 22.33 0.68
C GLY A 169 -2.23 21.53 1.78
N ALA A 170 -2.12 20.21 1.67
CA ALA A 170 -1.33 19.38 2.58
C ALA A 170 0.03 19.00 1.98
N GLU A 171 1.06 18.93 2.80
CA GLU A 171 2.39 18.39 2.44
C GLU A 171 2.52 16.94 2.91
N VAL A 172 1.93 16.64 4.07
CA VAL A 172 1.87 15.30 4.65
C VAL A 172 0.43 14.93 4.94
N VAL A 173 0.06 13.70 4.65
CA VAL A 173 -1.22 13.12 5.03
C VAL A 173 -1.00 11.95 5.98
N VAL A 174 -1.76 11.92 7.07
CA VAL A 174 -1.85 10.78 7.97
C VAL A 174 -3.00 9.90 7.50
N LEU A 175 -2.66 8.70 7.02
CA LEU A 175 -3.62 7.66 6.66
C LEU A 175 -3.68 6.64 7.78
N GLY A 176 -4.89 6.21 8.13
CA GLY A 176 -5.13 5.34 9.26
C GLY A 176 -5.97 4.11 8.94
N SER A 177 -5.78 3.04 9.71
CA SER A 177 -6.69 1.91 9.73
C SER A 177 -6.71 1.24 11.10
N PHE A 178 -7.82 0.57 11.42
CA PHE A 178 -7.91 -0.29 12.58
C PHE A 178 -8.59 -1.60 12.23
N GLN A 179 -8.36 -2.61 13.07
CA GLN A 179 -9.01 -3.91 12.97
C GLN A 179 -9.18 -4.53 14.34
N GLN A 180 -10.28 -5.25 14.53
CA GLN A 180 -10.53 -6.07 15.71
C GLN A 180 -10.43 -7.56 15.36
N ALA A 181 -9.73 -8.32 16.19
CA ALA A 181 -9.70 -9.77 16.16
C ALA A 181 -9.93 -10.31 17.58
N GLY A 182 -11.12 -10.86 17.82
CA GLY A 182 -11.53 -11.27 19.16
C GLY A 182 -11.51 -10.10 20.16
N SER A 183 -10.69 -10.23 21.20
CA SER A 183 -10.53 -9.20 22.24
C SER A 183 -9.44 -8.17 21.95
N VAL A 184 -8.75 -8.27 20.81
CA VAL A 184 -7.65 -7.37 20.43
C VAL A 184 -8.15 -6.36 19.42
N LEU A 185 -7.96 -5.08 19.72
CA LEU A 185 -8.13 -3.96 18.79
C LEU A 185 -6.76 -3.41 18.45
N ARG A 186 -6.50 -3.25 17.17
CA ARG A 186 -5.23 -2.79 16.63
C ARG A 186 -5.48 -1.59 15.73
N ALA A 187 -4.75 -0.51 15.96
CA ALA A 187 -4.77 0.67 15.10
C ALA A 187 -3.38 0.91 14.51
N SER A 188 -3.35 1.49 13.32
CA SER A 188 -2.11 1.84 12.62
C SER A 188 -2.30 3.15 11.87
N ALA A 189 -1.24 3.95 11.82
CA ALA A 189 -1.19 5.19 11.07
C ALA A 189 0.10 5.24 10.24
N ARG A 190 0.06 5.94 9.11
CA ARG A 190 1.23 6.20 8.26
C ARG A 190 1.25 7.66 7.85
N PHE A 191 2.42 8.26 7.85
CA PHE A 191 2.66 9.60 7.35
C PHE A 191 3.11 9.49 5.90
N VAL A 192 2.38 10.09 4.97
CA VAL A 192 2.66 10.02 3.54
C VAL A 192 2.96 11.40 3.00
N HIS A 193 4.10 11.56 2.34
CA HIS A 193 4.42 12.78 1.60
C HIS A 193 3.53 12.87 0.36
N VAL A 194 2.76 13.95 0.25
CA VAL A 194 1.67 14.08 -0.73
C VAL A 194 2.19 14.05 -2.18
N GLU A 195 3.29 14.75 -2.43
CA GLU A 195 3.84 14.89 -3.79
C GLU A 195 4.51 13.61 -4.29
N THR A 196 5.24 12.91 -3.42
CA THR A 196 6.06 11.75 -3.79
C THR A 196 5.35 10.42 -3.55
N GLY A 197 4.31 10.41 -2.70
CA GLY A 197 3.68 9.19 -2.20
C GLY A 197 4.58 8.36 -1.27
N GLU A 198 5.71 8.92 -0.81
CA GLU A 198 6.62 8.22 0.09
C GLU A 198 5.99 8.09 1.48
N VAL A 199 6.08 6.89 2.06
CA VAL A 199 5.76 6.69 3.49
C VAL A 199 6.95 7.18 4.31
N LEU A 200 6.76 8.29 5.02
CA LEU A 200 7.79 8.94 5.83
C LEU A 200 8.00 8.21 7.16
N ASP A 201 6.90 7.81 7.82
CA ASP A 201 6.93 7.11 9.10
C ASP A 201 5.62 6.33 9.33
N THR A 202 5.59 5.44 10.33
CA THR A 202 4.42 4.63 10.68
C THR A 202 4.28 4.43 12.18
N ALA A 203 3.05 4.48 12.68
CA ALA A 203 2.70 4.15 14.06
C ALA A 203 1.79 2.93 14.10
N ARG A 204 1.91 2.12 15.16
CA ARG A 204 1.02 1.00 15.44
C ARG A 204 0.84 0.83 16.93
N VAL A 205 -0.40 0.60 17.34
CA VAL A 205 -0.75 0.27 18.72
C VAL A 205 -1.75 -0.87 18.76
N GLU A 206 -1.73 -1.61 19.86
CA GLU A 206 -2.65 -2.72 20.13
C GLU A 206 -3.17 -2.58 21.55
N GLY A 207 -4.44 -2.93 21.76
CA GLY A 207 -5.09 -2.87 23.05
C GLY A 207 -6.32 -3.77 23.10
N ARG A 208 -7.06 -3.67 24.20
CA ARG A 208 -8.29 -4.44 24.38
C ARG A 208 -9.43 -3.80 23.60
N ALA A 209 -10.17 -4.57 22.83
CA ALA A 209 -11.36 -4.11 22.11
C ALA A 209 -12.45 -3.56 23.05
N SER A 210 -12.51 -4.05 24.30
CA SER A 210 -13.39 -3.51 25.34
C SER A 210 -12.96 -2.16 25.91
N ARG A 211 -11.78 -1.63 25.51
CA ARG A 211 -11.26 -0.32 25.93
C ARG A 211 -10.72 0.47 24.72
N PRO A 212 -11.60 0.90 23.80
CA PRO A 212 -11.18 1.59 22.60
C PRO A 212 -10.55 2.97 22.86
N PHE A 213 -10.84 3.60 23.99
CA PHE A 213 -10.18 4.86 24.39
C PHE A 213 -8.69 4.67 24.70
N ASP A 214 -8.30 3.56 25.34
CA ASP A 214 -6.88 3.26 25.58
C ASP A 214 -6.10 3.17 24.25
N VAL A 215 -6.72 2.62 23.20
CA VAL A 215 -6.14 2.51 21.85
C VAL A 215 -6.07 3.88 21.16
N GLN A 216 -7.11 4.72 21.30
CA GLN A 216 -7.12 6.09 20.79
C GLN A 216 -5.99 6.92 21.40
N ASP A 217 -5.88 6.91 22.73
CA ASP A 217 -4.86 7.66 23.48
C ASP A 217 -3.45 7.15 23.20
N ALA A 218 -3.28 5.83 23.03
CA ALA A 218 -2.00 5.25 22.68
C ALA A 218 -1.58 5.66 21.26
N LEU A 219 -2.49 5.60 20.29
CA LEU A 219 -2.19 5.96 18.91
C LEU A 219 -1.84 7.45 18.77
N ALA A 220 -2.64 8.34 19.36
CA ALA A 220 -2.41 9.78 19.30
C ALA A 220 -1.03 10.14 19.84
N ARG A 221 -0.67 9.57 21.00
CA ARG A 221 0.64 9.74 21.64
C ARG A 221 1.79 9.24 20.76
N GLU A 222 1.63 8.09 20.11
CA GLU A 222 2.65 7.53 19.21
C GLU A 222 2.83 8.42 17.98
N VAL A 223 1.73 8.86 17.36
CA VAL A 223 1.74 9.81 16.24
C VAL A 223 2.46 11.10 16.63
N ARG A 224 2.14 11.66 17.81
CA ARG A 224 2.80 12.83 18.36
C ARG A 224 4.30 12.63 18.59
N ALA A 225 4.70 11.45 19.06
CA ALA A 225 6.10 11.15 19.33
C ALA A 225 6.98 11.07 18.07
N LEU A 226 6.40 10.71 16.92
CA LEU A 226 7.11 10.62 15.63
C LEU A 226 7.31 11.99 14.97
N LEU A 227 6.39 12.92 15.20
CA LEU A 227 6.36 14.22 14.51
C LEU A 227 7.66 15.05 14.62
N PRO A 228 8.36 15.16 15.76
CA PRO A 228 9.59 15.94 15.83
C PRO A 228 10.68 15.45 14.87
N ARG A 229 10.83 14.13 14.71
CA ARG A 229 11.81 13.54 13.78
C ARG A 229 11.39 13.73 12.33
N LEU A 230 10.08 13.59 12.05
CA LEU A 230 9.53 13.84 10.73
C LEU A 230 9.71 15.30 10.31
N LEU A 231 9.48 16.25 11.21
CA LEU A 231 9.67 17.69 10.97
C LEU A 231 11.12 18.02 10.61
N GLN A 232 12.10 17.45 11.33
CA GLN A 232 13.53 17.64 11.03
C GLN A 232 13.90 17.11 9.64
N ARG A 233 13.27 16.02 9.17
CA ARG A 233 13.51 15.49 7.83
C ARG A 233 12.95 16.38 6.73
N LEU A 234 11.80 17.01 6.96
CA LEU A 234 11.13 17.89 5.99
C LEU A 234 11.63 19.33 6.02
N ARG A 235 12.26 19.74 7.14
CA ARG A 235 12.84 21.05 7.38
C ARG A 235 14.24 20.89 8.00
N PRO A 236 15.23 20.44 7.22
CA PRO A 236 16.60 20.22 7.68
C PRO A 236 17.35 21.52 7.98
#